data_AF-A0A4U0YSC8-F1
#
_entry.id   AF-A0A4U0YSC8-F1
#
_cell.length_a   1.000
_cell.length_b   1.000
_cell.length_c   1.000
_cell.angle_alpha   90.00
_cell.angle_beta   90.00
_cell.angle_gamma   90.00
#
_symmetry.space_group_name_H-M   'P 1'
#
loop_
_entity.id
_entity.type
_entity.pdbx_description
1 polymer ?
#
loop_
_entity_poly.entity_id
_entity_poly.type
_entity_poly.pdbx_seq_one_letter_code
_entity_poly.pdbx_strand_id
1 'polypeptide(L)'
;MSQDYKVVSLASAAAGRQRAEFERGGLLPAPLAAVRDRALTFLRVGLSELFDNADDTLFEKADRASSNADQSLFFDAMRLLRLQRHAM
;
A
#
# COMPACT_ATOMS: atom_id res chain seq x y z
N MET A 1 7.43 -49.96 -38.74
CA MET A 1 6.39 -49.08 -38.17
C MET A 1 6.61 -49.07 -36.66
N SER A 2 7.31 -48.07 -36.13
CA SER A 2 7.44 -47.88 -34.67
C SER A 2 6.45 -46.81 -34.25
N GLN A 3 5.57 -47.12 -33.29
CA GLN A 3 4.70 -46.10 -32.70
C GLN A 3 5.42 -45.49 -31.50
N ASP A 4 5.76 -44.21 -31.62
CA ASP A 4 6.27 -43.40 -30.52
C ASP A 4 5.13 -43.06 -29.54
N TYR A 5 5.09 -43.73 -28.39
CA TYR A 5 4.17 -43.39 -27.31
C TYR A 5 4.70 -42.16 -26.58
N LYS A 6 3.98 -41.04 -26.71
CA LYS A 6 4.25 -39.78 -26.03
C LYS A 6 3.88 -39.90 -24.54
N VAL A 7 4.81 -40.38 -23.74
CA VAL A 7 4.61 -40.52 -22.29
C VAL A 7 4.78 -39.16 -21.62
N VAL A 8 3.70 -38.61 -21.05
CA VAL A 8 3.74 -37.37 -20.28
C VAL A 8 4.10 -37.70 -18.84
N SER A 9 5.21 -37.15 -18.34
CA SER A 9 5.61 -37.31 -16.94
C SER A 9 4.59 -36.65 -16.01
N LEU A 10 3.82 -37.45 -15.26
CA LEU A 10 2.78 -36.96 -14.33
C LEU A 10 3.35 -36.08 -13.20
N ALA A 11 4.62 -36.29 -12.84
CA ALA A 11 5.32 -35.50 -11.83
C ALA A 11 5.54 -34.04 -12.26
N SER A 12 5.84 -33.78 -13.54
CA SER A 12 6.01 -32.41 -14.04
C SER A 12 4.67 -31.67 -14.14
N ALA A 13 3.59 -32.38 -14.48
CA ALA A 13 2.23 -31.84 -14.47
C ALA A 13 1.69 -31.57 -13.06
N ALA A 14 2.13 -32.31 -12.04
CA ALA A 14 1.80 -32.05 -10.64
C ALA A 14 2.55 -30.84 -10.07
N ALA A 15 3.86 -30.71 -10.37
CA ALA A 15 4.67 -29.56 -9.96
C ALA A 15 4.22 -28.25 -10.64
N GLY A 16 3.80 -28.31 -11.91
CA GLY A 16 3.20 -27.18 -12.62
C GLY A 16 1.84 -26.76 -12.05
N ARG A 17 1.02 -27.72 -11.58
CA ARG A 17 -0.26 -27.44 -10.92
C ARG A 17 -0.09 -26.77 -9.55
N GLN A 18 0.86 -27.24 -8.73
CA GLN A 18 1.16 -26.62 -7.44
C GLN A 18 1.69 -25.19 -7.58
N ARG A 19 2.59 -24.93 -8.54
CA ARG A 19 3.02 -23.56 -8.86
C ARG A 19 1.86 -22.68 -9.32
N ALA A 20 1.02 -23.19 -10.22
CA ALA A 20 -0.15 -22.45 -10.71
C ALA A 20 -1.26 -22.27 -9.65
N GLU A 21 -1.36 -23.14 -8.65
CA GLU A 21 -2.27 -22.98 -7.50
C GLU A 21 -1.71 -22.00 -6.47
N PHE A 22 -0.40 -21.98 -6.23
CA PHE A 22 0.26 -20.97 -5.39
C PHE A 22 0.15 -19.57 -6.01
N GLU A 23 0.28 -19.45 -7.34
CA GLU A 23 0.07 -18.20 -8.08
C GLU A 23 -1.42 -17.78 -8.09
N ARG A 24 -2.35 -18.73 -8.12
CA ARG A 24 -3.80 -18.47 -8.03
C ARG A 24 -4.27 -18.14 -6.61
N GLY A 25 -3.52 -18.51 -5.58
CA GLY A 25 -3.84 -18.22 -4.17
C GLY A 25 -3.62 -16.76 -3.75
N GLY A 26 -2.99 -15.93 -4.59
CA GLY A 26 -2.66 -14.53 -4.28
C GLY A 26 -3.45 -13.47 -5.06
N LEU A 27 -4.26 -13.86 -6.05
CA LEU A 27 -4.95 -12.92 -6.94
C LEU A 27 -6.44 -12.83 -6.57
N LEU A 28 -6.85 -11.65 -6.09
CA LEU A 28 -8.26 -11.34 -5.89
C LEU A 28 -9.03 -11.51 -7.21
N PRO A 29 -10.23 -12.11 -7.21
CA PRO A 29 -11.13 -12.09 -8.36
C PRO A 29 -11.27 -10.67 -8.93
N ALA A 30 -11.35 -10.53 -10.25
CA ALA A 30 -11.31 -9.22 -10.93
C ALA A 30 -12.24 -8.14 -10.33
N PRO A 31 -13.50 -8.45 -9.94
CA PRO A 31 -14.35 -7.46 -9.28
C PRO A 31 -13.80 -7.00 -7.92
N LEU A 32 -13.24 -7.92 -7.12
CA LEU A 32 -12.65 -7.61 -5.82
C LEU A 32 -11.31 -6.87 -5.95
N ALA A 33 -10.52 -7.18 -6.99
CA ALA A 33 -9.32 -6.42 -7.32
C ALA A 33 -9.66 -4.96 -7.67
N ALA A 34 -10.69 -4.73 -8.48
CA ALA A 34 -11.15 -3.38 -8.82
C ALA A 34 -11.62 -2.58 -7.59
N VAL A 35 -12.35 -3.23 -6.67
CA VAL A 35 -12.77 -2.60 -5.40
C VAL A 35 -11.56 -2.26 -4.54
N ARG A 36 -10.58 -3.17 -4.41
CA ARG A 36 -9.33 -2.91 -3.69
C ARG A 36 -8.61 -1.70 -4.28
N ASP A 37 -8.44 -1.65 -5.59
CA ASP A 37 -7.68 -0.58 -6.26
C ASP A 37 -8.39 0.77 -6.09
N ARG A 38 -9.72 0.79 -6.14
CA ARG A 38 -10.52 1.99 -5.84
C ARG A 38 -10.41 2.41 -4.37
N ALA A 39 -10.45 1.46 -3.44
CA ALA A 39 -10.29 1.73 -2.01
C ALA A 39 -8.89 2.26 -1.70
N LEU A 40 -7.84 1.68 -2.28
CA LEU A 40 -6.46 2.17 -2.15
C LEU A 40 -6.33 3.60 -2.69
N THR A 41 -6.96 3.91 -3.82
CA THR A 41 -6.95 5.26 -4.40
C THR A 41 -7.67 6.25 -3.48
N PHE A 42 -8.86 5.89 -3.00
CA PHE A 42 -9.63 6.70 -2.07
C PHE A 42 -8.88 6.96 -0.76
N LEU A 43 -8.27 5.92 -0.18
CA LEU A 43 -7.48 6.02 1.03
C LEU A 43 -6.23 6.89 0.83
N ARG A 44 -5.53 6.76 -0.30
CA ARG A 44 -4.37 7.61 -0.61
C ARG A 44 -4.75 9.09 -0.67
N VAL A 45 -5.84 9.42 -1.36
CA VAL A 45 -6.32 10.81 -1.45
C VAL A 45 -6.75 11.32 -0.06
N GLY A 46 -7.60 10.56 0.64
CA GLY A 46 -8.10 10.97 1.95
C GLY A 46 -7.00 11.08 3.01
N LEU A 47 -5.99 10.21 2.97
CA LEU A 47 -4.82 10.33 3.85
C LEU A 47 -3.99 11.56 3.50
N SER A 48 -3.78 11.87 2.21
CA SER A 48 -3.08 13.09 1.81
C SER A 48 -3.77 14.32 2.39
N GLU A 49 -5.09 14.43 2.17
CA GLU A 49 -5.90 15.55 2.69
C GLU A 49 -5.86 15.60 4.22
N LEU A 50 -5.94 14.46 4.91
CA LEU A 50 -5.82 14.40 6.37
C LEU A 50 -4.49 14.98 6.85
N PHE A 51 -3.38 14.60 6.21
CA PHE A 51 -2.06 15.12 6.58
C PHE A 51 -1.90 16.60 6.24
N ASP A 52 -2.46 17.08 5.14
CA ASP A 52 -2.48 18.52 4.82
C ASP A 52 -3.21 19.31 5.91
N ASN A 53 -4.43 18.90 6.28
CA ASN A 53 -5.20 19.56 7.33
C ASN A 53 -4.50 19.51 8.71
N ALA A 54 -3.80 18.40 9.01
CA ALA A 54 -3.05 18.27 10.24
C ALA A 54 -1.81 19.18 10.25
N ASP A 55 -1.10 19.32 9.13
CA ASP A 55 0.03 20.25 8.98
C ASP A 55 -0.45 21.70 9.17
N ASP A 56 -1.56 22.09 8.54
CA ASP A 56 -2.19 23.41 8.71
C ASP A 56 -2.58 23.67 10.18
N THR A 57 -3.18 22.68 10.85
CA THR A 57 -3.55 22.79 12.27
C THR A 57 -2.33 22.97 13.17
N LEU A 58 -1.23 22.26 12.89
CA LEU A 58 0.02 22.41 13.63
C LEU A 58 0.66 23.77 13.37
N PHE A 59 0.58 24.28 12.13
CA PHE A 59 1.05 25.60 11.79
C PHE A 59 0.28 26.70 12.54
N GLU A 60 -1.05 26.63 12.56
CA GLU A 60 -1.87 27.56 13.36
C GLU A 60 -1.53 27.51 14.86
N LYS A 61 -1.27 26.32 15.40
CA LYS A 61 -0.85 26.17 16.80
C LYS A 61 0.53 26.75 17.06
N ALA A 62 1.46 26.61 16.12
CA ALA A 62 2.79 27.20 16.20
C ALA A 62 2.73 28.75 16.15
N ASP A 63 1.86 29.30 15.32
CA ASP A 63 1.66 30.75 15.19
C ASP A 63 1.05 31.36 16.47
N ARG A 64 0.16 30.62 17.14
CA ARG A 64 -0.47 31.02 18.41
C ARG A 64 0.30 30.61 19.67
N ALA A 65 1.47 30.00 19.52
CA ALA A 65 2.23 29.47 20.66
C ALA A 65 2.71 30.61 21.59
N SER A 66 2.53 30.43 22.90
CA SER A 66 2.93 31.42 23.90
C SER A 66 4.44 31.43 24.20
N SER A 67 5.16 30.40 23.74
CA SER A 67 6.59 30.22 24.00
C SER A 67 7.32 29.66 22.79
N ASN A 68 8.60 30.01 22.68
CA ASN A 68 9.47 29.49 21.63
C ASN A 68 9.66 27.96 21.75
N ALA A 69 9.57 27.42 22.96
CA ALA A 69 9.66 25.98 23.20
C ALA A 69 8.46 25.24 22.58
N ASP A 70 7.24 25.72 22.83
CA ASP A 70 6.02 25.14 22.27
C ASP A 70 5.98 25.29 20.74
N GLN A 71 6.39 26.46 20.23
CA GLN A 71 6.50 26.69 18.80
C GLN A 71 7.46 25.70 18.13
N SER A 72 8.64 25.49 18.72
CA SER A 72 9.63 24.53 18.23
C SER A 72 9.07 23.10 18.21
N LEU A 73 8.32 22.71 19.24
CA LEU A 73 7.67 21.41 19.31
C LEU A 73 6.64 21.20 18.18
N PHE A 74 5.85 22.22 17.84
CA PHE A 74 4.92 22.13 16.71
C PHE A 74 5.65 22.03 15.36
N PHE A 75 6.78 22.73 15.19
CA PHE A 75 7.61 22.58 13.99
C PHE A 75 8.23 21.18 13.85
N ASP A 76 8.73 20.61 14.94
CA ASP A 76 9.23 19.24 14.94
C ASP A 76 8.12 18.23 14.61
N ALA A 77 6.92 18.44 15.15
CA ALA A 77 5.76 17.62 14.83
C ALA A 77 5.37 17.70 13.33
N MET A 78 5.32 18.89 12.73
CA MET A 78 5.09 19.05 11.29
C MET A 78 6.16 18.35 10.46
N ARG A 79 7.43 18.46 10.86
CA ARG A 79 8.52 17.78 10.16
C ARG A 79 8.36 16.27 10.17
N LEU A 80 8.04 15.69 11.32
CA LEU A 80 7.78 14.25 11.44
C LEU A 80 6.57 13.82 10.60
N LEU A 81 5.51 14.63 10.61
CA LEU A 81 4.30 14.39 9.83
C LEU A 81 4.59 14.37 8.32
N ARG A 82 5.33 15.37 7.82
CA ARG A 82 5.75 15.44 6.41
C ARG A 82 6.63 14.25 6.00
N LEU A 83 7.54 13.82 6.87
CA LEU A 83 8.36 12.62 6.64
C LEU A 83 7.52 11.35 6.54
N GLN A 84 6.54 11.16 7.42
CA GLN A 84 5.62 10.02 7.36
C GLN A 84 4.78 10.03 6.08
N ARG A 85 4.31 11.19 5.63
CA ARG A 85 3.57 11.32 4.37
C ARG A 85 4.40 10.87 3.17
N HIS A 86 5.69 11.21 3.12
CA HIS A 86 6.57 10.79 2.02
C HIS A 86 6.89 9.29 2.03
N ALA A 87 6.72 8.62 3.18
CA ALA A 87 6.96 7.18 3.30
C ALA A 87 5.77 6.32 2.84
N MET A 88 4.60 6.93 2.56
CA MET A 88 3.37 6.25 2.12
C MET A 88 3.12 6.35 0.61
#